data_AF-A0A970IXA1-F1
#
_entry.id   AF-A0A970IXA1-F1
#
_cell.length_a   1.000
_cell.length_b   1.000
_cell.length_c   1.000
_cell.angle_alpha   90.00
_cell.angle_beta   90.00
_cell.angle_gamma   90.00
#
_symmetry.space_group_name_H-M   'P 1'
#
loop_
_entity.id
_entity.type
_entity.pdbx_description
1 polymer ?
#
loop_
_entity_poly.entity_id
_entity_poly.type
_entity_poly.pdbx_seq_one_letter_code
_entity_poly.pdbx_strand_id
1 'polypeptide(L)'
;MAGKIAFCDYLKKAAAGPARGVLAYAAPRSGIKENEIGLIDIGDPFGTEAAFFVSLGSNSDHTRLFLGVYATANVTERHRGAVYEIVPGIAI
;
A
#
# COMPACT_ATOMS: atom_id res chain seq x y z
N MET A 1 5.38 -6.83 -10.71
CA MET A 1 6.38 -6.08 -9.91
C MET A 1 7.67 -6.88 -9.67
N ALA A 2 8.00 -7.86 -10.54
CA ALA A 2 9.14 -8.74 -10.31
C ALA A 2 10.46 -7.96 -10.17
N GLY A 3 11.23 -8.29 -9.13
CA GLY A 3 12.54 -7.69 -8.87
C GLY A 3 12.53 -6.26 -8.33
N LYS A 4 11.39 -5.72 -7.87
CA LYS A 4 11.30 -4.40 -7.23
C LYS A 4 11.02 -4.53 -5.73
N ILE A 5 11.47 -3.54 -4.97
CA ILE A 5 11.17 -3.42 -3.53
C ILE A 5 9.91 -2.57 -3.39
N ALA A 6 8.93 -3.08 -2.65
CA ALA A 6 7.73 -2.33 -2.28
C ALA A 6 7.88 -1.75 -0.86
N PHE A 7 7.46 -0.50 -0.70
CA PHE A 7 7.41 0.21 0.57
C PHE A 7 5.95 0.41 0.96
N CYS A 8 5.69 0.31 2.25
CA CYS A 8 4.35 0.50 2.82
C CYS A 8 4.46 1.44 4.01
N ASP A 9 3.87 2.63 3.86
CA ASP A 9 3.72 3.58 4.95
C ASP A 9 2.34 3.40 5.57
N TYR A 10 2.33 3.26 6.90
CA TYR A 10 1.14 3.04 7.69
C TYR A 10 0.10 4.16 7.51
N LEU A 11 0.59 5.40 7.44
CA LEU A 11 -0.22 6.59 7.31
C LEU A 11 0.57 7.74 6.69
N LYS A 12 0.01 8.37 5.66
CA LYS A 12 0.39 9.68 5.17
C LYS A 12 -0.66 10.69 5.64
N LYS A 13 -0.20 11.73 6.34
CA LYS A 13 -1.08 12.82 6.77
C LYS A 13 -1.62 13.54 5.53
N ALA A 14 -2.94 13.46 5.32
CA ALA A 14 -3.58 14.20 4.24
C ALA A 14 -3.76 15.67 4.63
N ALA A 15 -3.55 16.59 3.70
CA ALA A 15 -3.85 18.01 3.90
C ALA A 15 -5.37 18.28 3.96
N ALA A 16 -6.15 17.43 3.28
CA ALA A 16 -7.60 17.37 3.32
C ALA A 16 -8.05 15.93 3.06
N GLY A 17 -9.16 15.50 3.68
CA GLY A 17 -9.73 14.16 3.53
C GLY A 17 -9.28 13.15 4.59
N PRO A 18 -9.78 11.90 4.50
CA PRO A 18 -9.46 10.86 5.46
C PRO A 18 -7.99 10.43 5.39
N ALA A 19 -7.45 9.98 6.52
CA ALA A 19 -6.07 9.56 6.63
C ALA A 19 -5.84 8.23 5.88
N ARG A 20 -4.85 8.17 4.99
CA ARG A 20 -4.54 7.01 4.13
C ARG A 20 -3.09 6.59 4.25
N GLY A 21 -2.83 5.29 4.24
CA GLY A 21 -1.51 4.75 3.98
C GLY A 21 -1.06 4.97 2.53
N VAL A 22 0.21 4.67 2.25
CA VAL A 22 0.78 4.78 0.90
C VAL A 22 1.60 3.54 0.57
N LEU A 23 1.49 3.11 -0.67
CA LEU A 23 2.36 2.11 -1.26
C LEU A 23 3.23 2.74 -2.33
N ALA A 24 4.51 2.39 -2.30
CA ALA A 24 5.50 2.84 -3.27
C ALA A 24 6.40 1.67 -3.68
N TYR A 25 7.13 1.83 -4.76
CA TYR A 25 8.08 0.83 -5.23
C TYR A 25 9.33 1.48 -5.83
N ALA A 26 10.45 0.79 -5.74
CA ALA A 26 11.69 1.17 -6.41
C ALA A 26 12.46 -0.06 -6.89
N ALA A 27 13.35 0.14 -7.86
CA ALA A 27 14.31 -0.90 -8.22
C ALA A 27 15.38 -1.03 -7.11
N PRO A 28 15.84 -2.25 -6.79
CA PRO A 28 16.85 -2.48 -5.76
C PRO A 28 18.22 -1.96 -6.23
N ARG A 29 18.55 -0.72 -5.84
CA ARG A 29 19.81 -0.04 -6.15
C ARG A 29 20.29 0.74 -4.94
N SER A 30 21.60 0.92 -4.78
CA SER A 30 22.16 1.85 -3.79
C SER A 30 21.92 3.30 -4.23
N GLY A 31 21.54 4.18 -3.30
CA GLY A 31 21.33 5.60 -3.57
C GLY A 31 20.14 5.88 -4.50
N ILE A 32 19.00 5.26 -4.22
CA ILE A 32 17.70 5.58 -4.86
C ILE A 32 17.38 7.04 -4.59
N LYS A 33 17.07 7.80 -5.64
CA LYS A 33 16.59 9.16 -5.54
C LYS A 33 15.06 9.18 -5.44
N GLU A 34 14.50 10.23 -4.85
CA GLU A 34 13.05 10.37 -4.66
C GLU A 34 12.26 10.27 -5.97
N ASN A 35 12.79 10.81 -7.07
CA ASN A 35 12.16 10.76 -8.40
C ASN A 35 12.23 9.37 -9.08
N GLU A 36 12.97 8.41 -8.50
CA GLU A 36 13.02 7.02 -8.95
C GLU A 36 12.03 6.13 -8.18
N ILE A 37 11.32 6.69 -7.19
CA ILE A 37 10.29 6.00 -6.41
C ILE A 37 8.95 6.17 -7.13
N GLY A 38 8.38 5.05 -7.56
CA GLY A 38 7.03 5.01 -8.13
C GLY A 38 5.99 4.84 -7.03
N LEU A 39 4.85 5.52 -7.13
CA LEU A 39 3.69 5.24 -6.28
C LEU A 39 2.87 4.09 -6.88
N ILE A 40 2.35 3.22 -6.02
CA ILE A 40 1.34 2.23 -6.41
C ILE A 40 -0.02 2.89 -6.23
N ASP A 41 -0.69 3.16 -7.35
CA ASP A 41 -2.09 3.57 -7.33
C ASP A 41 -2.97 2.33 -7.08
N ILE A 42 -3.76 2.39 -6.02
CA ILE A 42 -4.69 1.34 -5.60
C ILE A 42 -6.15 1.80 -5.72
N GLY A 43 -6.39 2.95 -6.36
CA GLY A 43 -7.67 3.62 -6.42
C GLY A 43 -8.15 4.14 -5.06
N ASP A 44 -9.46 4.36 -4.94
CA ASP A 44 -10.12 4.73 -3.67
C ASP A 44 -11.23 3.74 -3.28
N PRO A 45 -10.87 2.47 -2.96
CA PRO A 45 -11.85 1.47 -2.52
C PRO A 45 -12.40 1.74 -1.11
N PHE A 46 -11.91 2.78 -0.43
CA PHE A 46 -12.16 3.02 0.98
C PHE A 46 -13.07 4.24 1.23
N GLY A 47 -13.45 4.99 0.17
CA GLY A 47 -14.41 6.08 0.22
C GLY A 47 -14.03 7.19 1.21
N THR A 48 -14.89 7.47 2.18
CA THR A 48 -14.70 8.56 3.16
C THR A 48 -14.04 8.11 4.48
N GLU A 49 -13.86 6.81 4.69
CA GLU A 49 -13.28 6.25 5.92
C GLU A 49 -11.77 6.48 5.98
N ALA A 50 -11.11 6.33 7.13
CA ALA A 50 -9.64 6.23 7.17
C ALA A 50 -9.16 4.85 6.70
N ALA A 51 -7.93 4.74 6.21
CA ALA A 51 -7.33 3.46 5.85
C ALA A 51 -5.85 3.40 6.22
N PHE A 52 -5.54 2.56 7.19
CA PHE A 52 -4.20 2.34 7.72
C PHE A 52 -3.60 1.08 7.09
N PHE A 53 -2.46 1.23 6.42
CA PHE A 53 -1.90 0.17 5.57
C PHE A 53 -0.85 -0.65 6.29
N VAL A 54 -0.96 -1.97 6.19
CA VAL A 54 0.01 -2.92 6.75
C VAL A 54 0.39 -3.90 5.65
N SER A 55 1.68 -3.94 5.30
CA SER A 55 2.19 -4.94 4.37
C SER A 55 2.03 -6.35 4.94
N LEU A 56 1.43 -7.25 4.18
CA LEU A 56 1.34 -8.68 4.49
C LEU A 56 2.30 -9.52 3.64
N GLY A 57 3.15 -8.86 2.84
CA GLY A 57 4.12 -9.51 1.96
C GLY A 57 3.55 -9.88 0.59
N SER A 58 4.30 -10.71 -0.14
CA SER A 58 3.92 -11.20 -1.46
C SER A 58 3.71 -12.70 -1.47
N ASN A 59 3.10 -13.21 -2.53
CA ASN A 59 3.21 -14.64 -2.82
C ASN A 59 4.64 -15.03 -3.23
N SER A 60 4.91 -16.33 -3.27
CA SER A 60 6.25 -16.90 -3.48
C SER A 60 6.87 -16.57 -4.84
N ASP A 61 6.05 -16.31 -5.87
CA ASP A 61 6.53 -15.93 -7.20
C ASP A 61 6.58 -14.39 -7.39
N HIS A 62 6.28 -13.62 -6.35
CA HIS A 62 6.29 -12.15 -6.35
C HIS A 62 5.43 -11.49 -7.43
N THR A 63 4.34 -12.15 -7.85
CA THR A 63 3.36 -11.61 -8.80
C THR A 63 2.24 -10.82 -8.11
N ARG A 64 2.00 -11.09 -6.82
CA ARG A 64 0.91 -10.51 -6.02
C ARG A 64 1.46 -9.90 -4.74
N LEU A 65 0.97 -8.72 -4.36
CA LEU A 65 1.24 -8.09 -3.06
C LEU A 65 -0.05 -8.14 -2.22
N PHE A 66 0.07 -8.53 -0.95
CA PHE A 66 -1.06 -8.56 -0.03
C PHE A 66 -0.96 -7.38 0.94
N LEU A 67 -2.08 -6.68 1.09
CA LEU A 67 -2.19 -5.48 1.92
C LEU A 67 -3.29 -5.68 2.96
N GLY A 68 -2.94 -5.55 4.23
CA GLY A 68 -3.90 -5.35 5.31
C GLY A 68 -4.30 -3.88 5.37
N VAL A 69 -5.59 -3.62 5.49
CA VAL A 69 -6.12 -2.26 5.65
C VAL A 69 -7.03 -2.22 6.86
N TYR A 70 -6.76 -1.30 7.78
CA TYR A 70 -7.57 -1.09 8.99
C TYR A 70 -8.28 0.27 8.94
N ALA A 71 -9.49 0.35 9.49
CA ALA A 71 -10.25 1.60 9.59
C ALA A 71 -9.75 2.51 10.74
N THR A 72 -9.06 1.95 11.72
CA THR A 72 -8.50 2.67 12.86
C THR A 72 -7.03 2.31 13.04
N ALA A 73 -6.30 3.14 13.80
CA ALA A 73 -4.91 2.86 14.12
C ALA A 73 -4.75 1.67 15.10
N ASN A 74 -5.84 1.18 15.69
CA ASN A 74 -5.85 0.08 16.63
C ASN A 74 -6.13 -1.25 15.89
N VAL A 75 -5.06 -1.95 15.53
CA VAL A 75 -5.12 -3.21 14.78
C VAL A 75 -5.78 -4.37 15.55
N THR A 76 -6.08 -4.20 16.84
CA THR A 76 -6.76 -5.23 17.66
C THR A 76 -8.28 -5.14 17.59
N GLU A 77 -8.83 -4.08 16.99
CA GLU A 77 -10.28 -3.92 16.83
C GLU A 77 -10.86 -4.95 15.87
N ARG A 78 -11.71 -5.81 16.41
CA ARG A 78 -12.31 -6.92 15.66
C ARG A 78 -13.21 -6.37 14.54
N HIS A 79 -13.10 -6.99 13.36
CA HIS A 79 -13.91 -6.67 12.18
C HIS A 79 -13.74 -5.24 11.63
N ARG A 80 -12.64 -4.56 11.98
CA ARG A 80 -12.27 -3.23 11.46
C ARG A 80 -11.12 -3.28 10.46
N GLY A 81 -10.81 -4.46 9.92
CA GLY A 81 -9.79 -4.62 8.89
C GLY A 81 -10.25 -5.51 7.74
N ALA A 82 -9.61 -5.33 6.60
CA ALA A 82 -9.78 -6.12 5.39
C ALA A 82 -8.42 -6.45 4.78
N VAL A 83 -8.36 -7.53 4.00
CA VAL A 83 -7.18 -7.93 3.24
C VAL A 83 -7.45 -7.71 1.76
N TYR A 84 -6.54 -7.02 1.09
CA TYR A 84 -6.57 -6.76 -0.33
C TYR A 84 -5.44 -7.49 -1.03
N GLU A 85 -5.74 -8.06 -2.19
CA GLU A 85 -4.74 -8.52 -3.14
C GLU A 85 -4.51 -7.40 -4.16
N ILE A 86 -3.26 -6.94 -4.24
CA ILE A 86 -2.82 -5.94 -5.22
C ILE A 86 -2.23 -6.69 -6.40
N VAL A 87 -3.01 -6.72 -7.46
CA VAL A 87 -2.61 -7.28 -8.75
C VAL A 87 -2.09 -6.17 -9.66
N PRO A 88 -1.03 -6.41 -10.45
CA PRO A 88 -0.61 -5.47 -11.48
C PRO A 88 -1.74 -5.27 -12.50
N GLY A 89 -2.32 -4.07 -12.56
CA GLY A 89 -3.27 -3.69 -13.61
C GLY A 89 -2.56 -3.25 -14.89
N ILE A 90 -3.27 -3.36 -16.02
CA ILE A 90 -2.95 -2.59 -17.23
C ILE A 90 -3.52 -1.19 -17.00
N ALA A 91 -2.69 -0.15 -17.09
CA ALA A 91 -3.19 1.21 -17.19
C ALA A 91 -3.98 1.30 -18.51
N ILE A 92 -5.29 1.55 -18.42
CA ILE A 92 -6.18 1.78 -19.58
C ILE A 92 -6.10 3.25 -19.96
#